data_AF-A0A5E9A8E0-F1
#
_entry.id   AF-A0A5E9A8E0-F1
#
_cell.length_a   1.000
_cell.length_b   1.000
_cell.length_c   1.000
_cell.angle_alpha   90.00
_cell.angle_beta   90.00
_cell.angle_gamma   90.00
#
_symmetry.space_group_name_H-M   'P 1'
#
loop_
_entity.id
_entity.type
_entity.pdbx_description
1 polymer ?
#
loop_
_entity_poly.entity_id
_entity_poly.type
_entity_poly.pdbx_seq_one_letter_code
_entity_poly.pdbx_strand_id
1 'polypeptide(L)' 'LSILGGFVTPSEGKVFIRGADCTAVPPAKRPTTTVFQDYALFPHMSVGGNVGFGLRMQGVDGATRAAKAR' A
#
# COMPACT_ATOMS: atom_id res chain seq x y z
N LEU A 1 -1.48 -12.32 5.69
CA LEU A 1 -1.52 -10.87 5.38
C LEU A 1 -2.71 -10.47 4.50
N SER A 2 -3.18 -11.32 3.59
CA SER A 2 -4.28 -11.00 2.65
C SER A 2 -5.58 -10.54 3.32
N ILE A 3 -5.95 -11.12 4.46
CA ILE A 3 -7.13 -10.68 5.24
C ILE A 3 -6.93 -9.27 5.82
N LEU A 4 -5.74 -8.96 6.35
CA LEU A 4 -5.41 -7.62 6.87
C LEU A 4 -5.37 -6.57 5.74
N GLY A 5 -4.81 -6.93 4.59
CA GLY A 5 -4.81 -6.09 3.39
C GLY A 5 -6.18 -5.98 2.70
N GLY A 6 -7.16 -6.76 3.12
CA GLY A 6 -8.53 -6.76 2.57
C GLY A 6 -8.72 -7.53 1.27
N PHE A 7 -7.71 -8.28 0.83
CA PHE A 7 -7.75 -9.10 -0.39
C PHE A 7 -8.55 -10.40 -0.21
N VAL A 8 -8.79 -10.80 1.04
CA VAL A 8 -9.59 -11.97 1.41
C VAL A 8 -10.51 -11.58 2.56
N THR A 9 -11.80 -11.91 2.45
CA THR A 9 -12.77 -11.71 3.53
C THR A 9 -12.55 -12.79 4.60
N PRO A 10 -12.44 -12.43 5.89
CA PRO A 10 -12.37 -13.43 6.94
C PRO A 10 -13.69 -14.21 7.02
N SER A 11 -13.61 -15.53 7.15
CA SER A 11 -14.81 -16.37 7.28
C SER A 11 -15.60 -16.04 8.55
N GLU A 12 -14.89 -15.71 9.63
CA GLU A 12 -15.45 -15.32 10.93
C GLU A 12 -14.55 -14.28 11.60
N GLY A 13 -15.11 -13.55 12.57
CA GLY A 13 -14.39 -12.54 13.34
C GLY A 13 -14.36 -11.15 12.68
N LYS A 14 -13.51 -10.27 13.20
CA LYS A 14 -13.38 -8.87 12.78
C LYS A 14 -11.93 -8.46 12.62
N VAL A 15 -11.69 -7.55 11.68
CA VAL A 15 -10.36 -6.97 11.45
C VAL A 15 -10.33 -5.56 12.02
N PHE A 16 -9.52 -5.33 13.05
CA PHE A 16 -9.30 -4.00 13.60
C PHE A 16 -7.93 -3.47 13.20
N ILE A 17 -7.90 -2.25 12.64
CA ILE A 17 -6.65 -1.54 12.34
C ILE A 17 -6.67 -0.24 13.11
N ARG A 18 -5.69 -0.04 14.00
CA ARG A 18 -5.65 1.11 14.93
C ARG A 18 -6.95 1.28 15.72
N GLY A 19 -7.57 0.17 16.12
CA GLY A 19 -8.84 0.16 16.87
C GLY A 19 -10.11 0.39 16.04
N ALA A 20 -10.00 0.70 14.74
CA ALA A 20 -11.16 0.85 13.86
C ALA A 20 -11.52 -0.47 13.16
N ASP A 21 -12.80 -0.82 13.13
CA ASP A 21 -13.30 -1.98 12.39
C ASP A 21 -13.14 -1.75 10.88
N CYS A 22 -12.25 -2.55 10.28
CA CYS A 22 -11.91 -2.51 8.87
C CYS A 22 -12.40 -3.75 8.12
N THR A 23 -13.26 -4.57 8.73
CA THR A 23 -13.69 -5.86 8.17
C THR A 23 -14.29 -5.71 6.77
N ALA A 24 -15.14 -4.69 6.57
CA ALA A 24 -15.78 -4.38 5.28
C ALA A 24 -15.07 -3.27 4.46
N VAL A 25 -13.94 -2.76 4.93
CA VAL A 25 -13.21 -1.69 4.22
C VAL A 25 -12.46 -2.31 3.03
N PRO A 26 -12.65 -1.80 1.79
CA PRO A 26 -11.97 -2.34 0.61
C PRO A 26 -10.45 -2.06 0.69
N PRO A 27 -9.59 -2.91 0.09
CA PRO A 27 -8.13 -2.81 0.17
C PRO A 27 -7.58 -1.40 -0.05
N ALA A 28 -8.03 -0.73 -1.12
CA ALA A 28 -7.55 0.59 -1.51
C ALA A 28 -7.85 1.71 -0.51
N LYS A 29 -8.79 1.49 0.42
CA LYS A 29 -9.16 2.45 1.46
C LYS A 29 -8.67 2.03 2.86
N ARG A 30 -8.01 0.87 2.99
CA ARG A 30 -7.47 0.46 4.28
C ARG A 30 -6.24 1.30 4.64
N PRO A 31 -6.04 1.64 5.92
CA PRO A 31 -4.90 2.43 6.38
C PRO A 31 -3.62 1.57 6.48
N THR A 32 -3.32 0.80 5.43
CA THR A 32 -2.21 -0.14 5.34
C THR A 32 -1.59 -0.09 3.96
N THR A 33 -0.27 -0.25 3.88
CA THR A 33 0.44 -0.52 2.63
C THR A 33 0.79 -2.00 2.59
N THR A 34 0.40 -2.70 1.52
CA THR A 34 0.77 -4.11 1.34
C THR A 34 1.95 -4.22 0.39
N VAL A 35 3.00 -4.90 0.85
CA VAL A 35 4.14 -5.32 0.01
C VAL A 35 3.93 -6.79 -0.32
N PHE A 36 3.93 -7.14 -1.61
CA PHE A 36 3.73 -8.51 -2.08
C PHE A 36 5.04 -9.30 -2.00
N GLN A 37 4.93 -10.61 -1.78
CA GLN A 37 6.09 -11.51 -1.73
C GLN A 37 6.70 -11.74 -3.12
N ASP A 38 5.86 -11.78 -4.16
CA ASP A 38 6.30 -11.72 -5.54
C ASP A 38 6.59 -10.27 -5.95
N TYR A 39 7.66 -10.07 -6.73
CA TYR A 39 8.13 -8.75 -7.14
C TYR A 39 7.05 -7.98 -7.92
N ALA A 40 6.30 -7.12 -7.23
CA ALA A 40 5.37 -6.16 -7.82
C ALA A 40 6.10 -4.89 -8.30
N LEU A 41 7.27 -5.04 -8.90
CA LEU A 41 8.02 -3.92 -9.47
C LEU A 41 7.44 -3.55 -10.84
N PHE A 42 7.47 -2.26 -11.16
CA PHE A 42 7.24 -1.77 -12.50
C PHE A 42 8.54 -1.89 -13.30
N PRO A 43 8.67 -2.89 -14.21
CA PRO A 43 9.94 -3.21 -14.86
C PRO A 43 10.44 -2.11 -15.81
N HIS A 44 9.54 -1.22 -16.22
CA HIS A 44 9.83 -0.07 -17.08
C HIS A 44 10.23 1.19 -16.28
N MET A 45 10.37 1.08 -14.95
CA MET A 45 10.73 2.19 -14.07
C MET A 45 12.11 1.95 -13.41
N SER A 46 12.86 3.02 -13.17
CA SER A 46 14.08 2.95 -12.36
C SER A 46 13.79 2.54 -10.91
N VAL A 47 14.81 2.18 -10.14
CA VAL A 47 14.68 1.86 -8.70
C VAL A 47 14.03 3.02 -7.94
N GLY A 48 14.57 4.24 -8.08
CA GLY A 48 13.98 5.43 -7.45
C GLY A 48 12.57 5.75 -7.96
N GLY A 49 12.27 5.40 -9.21
CA GLY A 49 10.92 5.45 -9.76
C GLY A 49 9.97 4.51 -9.01
N ASN A 50 10.37 3.25 -8.82
CA ASN A 50 9.58 2.25 -8.10
C ASN A 50 9.33 2.65 -6.64
N VAL A 51 10.38 3.08 -5.93
CA VAL A 51 10.28 3.53 -4.53
C VAL A 51 9.41 4.79 -4.40
N GLY A 52 9.56 5.75 -5.32
CA GLY A 52 8.81 7.01 -5.31
C GLY A 52 7.38 6.94 -5.85
N PHE A 53 6.95 5.82 -6.44
CA PHE A 53 5.68 5.74 -7.16
C PHE A 53 4.47 6.09 -6.29
N GLY A 54 4.41 5.60 -5.05
CA GLY A 54 3.33 5.92 -4.12
C GLY A 54 3.22 7.42 -3.81
N LEU A 55 4.36 8.09 -3.62
CA LEU A 55 4.42 9.54 -3.38
C LEU A 55 3.98 10.34 -4.61
N ARG A 56 4.31 9.85 -5.82
CA ARG A 56 3.83 10.46 -7.07
C ARG A 56 2.30 10.38 -7.17
N MET A 57 1.70 9.24 -6.84
CA MET A 57 0.24 9.08 -6.83
C MET A 57 -0.46 9.96 -5.78
N GLN A 58 0.24 10.30 -4.69
CA GLN A 58 -0.22 11.26 -3.68
C GLN A 58 0.00 12.73 -4.07
N GLY A 59 0.53 13.02 -5.26
CA GLY A 59 0.75 14.40 -5.73
C GLY A 59 1.94 15.11 -5.08
N VAL A 60 2.85 14.39 -4.42
CA VAL A 60 4.06 14.98 -3.82
C VAL A 60 4.99 15.49 -4.93
N ASP A 61 5.50 16.71 -4.77
CA ASP A 61 6.37 17.37 -5.73
C ASP A 61 7.67 16.58 -6.00
N GLY A 62 8.30 16.88 -7.13
CA GLY A 62 9.47 16.13 -7.61
C GLY A 62 10.67 16.18 -6.67
N ALA A 63 10.95 17.33 -6.06
CA ALA A 63 12.11 17.50 -5.19
C ALA A 63 11.91 16.76 -3.86
N THR A 64 10.72 16.92 -3.25
CA THR A 64 10.36 16.21 -2.01
C THR A 64 10.32 14.70 -2.23
N ARG A 65 9.78 14.23 -3.36
CA ARG A 65 9.74 12.80 -3.69
C ARG A 65 11.15 12.23 -3.89
N ALA A 66 12.04 12.94 -4.59
CA ALA A 66 13.41 12.49 -4.82
C ALA A 66 14.22 12.41 -3.52
N ALA A 67 14.01 13.33 -2.58
CA ALA A 67 14.65 13.27 -1.28
C ALA A 67 14.17 12.08 -0.43
N LYS A 68 12.88 11.70 -0.53
CA LYS A 68 12.29 10.59 0.22
C LYS A 68 12.49 9.20 -0.41
N ALA A 69 12.85 9.14 -1.70
CA ALA A 69 13.03 7.90 -2.45
C ALA A 69 14.51 7.48 -2.61
N ARG A 70 15.42 8.15 -1.91
CA ARG A 70 16.83 7.77 -1.73
C ARG A 70 16.99 6.96 -0.45
#